data_AF-A0ABD8B757-F1
#
_entry.id   AF-A0ABD8B757-F1
#
_cell.length_a   1.000
_cell.length_b   1.000
_cell.length_c   1.000
_cell.angle_alpha   90.00
_cell.angle_beta   90.00
_cell.angle_gamma   90.00
#
_symmetry.space_group_name_H-M   'P 1'
#
loop_
_entity.id
_entity.type
_entity.pdbx_description
1 polymer ?
#
loop_
_entity_poly.entity_id
_entity_poly.type
_entity_poly.pdbx_seq_one_letter_code
_entity_poly.pdbx_strand_id
1 'polypeptide(L)' 'MRTYESMAQKMIKGDVSLFGPDDAIFYQVTPVYNDDTSTIPVGVTMNANIERADGTTEELFPNVYVTNTLKNTGLYNLGN' A
#
# COMPACT_ATOMS: atom_id res chain seq x y z
N MET A 1 1.97 7.03 -0.26
CA MET A 1 2.07 5.82 0.57
C MET A 1 1.30 5.97 1.89
N ARG A 2 1.56 7.01 2.70
CA ARG A 2 0.91 7.25 4.02
C ARG A 2 -0.60 7.04 4.09
N THR A 3 -1.36 7.44 3.07
CA THR A 3 -2.82 7.22 3.02
C THR A 3 -3.17 5.73 3.14
N TYR A 4 -2.55 4.88 2.31
CA TYR A 4 -2.82 3.43 2.27
C TYR A 4 -2.27 2.71 3.51
N GLU A 5 -1.11 3.13 4.00
CA GLU A 5 -0.56 2.64 5.28
C GLU A 5 -1.51 2.98 6.44
N SER A 6 -2.10 4.18 6.44
CA SER A 6 -3.07 4.58 7.47
C SER A 6 -4.37 3.78 7.38
N MET A 7 -4.81 3.39 6.19
CA MET A 7 -5.97 2.50 6.02
C MET A 7 -5.72 1.14 6.67
N ALA A 8 -4.56 0.51 6.39
CA ALA A 8 -4.17 -0.75 7.03
C ALA A 8 -4.06 -0.63 8.56
N GLN A 9 -3.44 0.44 9.06
CA GLN A 9 -3.34 0.67 10.51
C GLN A 9 -4.71 0.84 11.18
N LYS A 10 -5.62 1.61 10.59
CA LYS A 10 -6.96 1.81 11.13
C LYS A 10 -7.78 0.52 11.11
N MET A 11 -7.59 -0.30 10.07
CA MET A 11 -8.21 -1.62 9.99
C MET A 11 -7.79 -2.51 11.17
N ILE A 12 -6.48 -2.66 11.41
CA ILE A 12 -5.95 -3.48 12.51
C ILE A 12 -6.38 -2.94 13.89
N LYS A 13 -6.47 -1.62 14.04
CA LYS A 13 -6.90 -0.99 15.30
C LYS A 13 -8.41 -1.12 15.57
N GLY A 14 -9.18 -1.67 14.63
CA GLY A 14 -10.62 -1.87 14.78
C GLY A 14 -11.47 -0.62 14.56
N ASP A 15 -10.90 0.46 13.98
CA ASP A 15 -11.62 1.72 13.77
C ASP A 15 -12.58 1.69 12.56
N VAL A 16 -12.43 0.70 11.66
CA VAL A 16 -13.07 0.70 10.32
C VAL A 16 -13.82 -0.60 10.00
N SER A 17 -13.51 -1.71 10.68
CA SER A 17 -14.30 -2.95 10.63
C SER A 17 -13.99 -3.83 11.86
N LEU A 18 -14.81 -4.86 12.10
CA LEU A 18 -14.49 -5.93 13.04
C LEU A 18 -13.31 -6.74 12.48
N PHE A 19 -12.09 -6.28 12.72
CA PHE A 19 -10.88 -7.05 12.47
C PHE A 19 -10.71 -8.04 13.63
N GLY A 20 -10.92 -9.32 13.34
CA GLY A 20 -10.86 -10.39 14.31
C GLY A 20 -9.44 -10.68 14.80
N PRO A 21 -9.28 -11.39 15.92
CA PRO A 21 -7.96 -11.75 16.45
C PRO A 21 -7.16 -12.69 15.53
N ASP A 22 -7.86 -13.44 14.67
CA ASP A 22 -7.28 -14.39 13.72
C ASP A 22 -7.34 -13.88 12.26
N ASP A 23 -7.75 -12.63 12.06
CA ASP A 23 -7.69 -11.98 10.75
C ASP A 23 -6.28 -11.44 10.48
N ALA A 24 -5.91 -11.36 9.20
CA ALA A 24 -4.63 -10.81 8.76
C ALA A 24 -4.82 -9.79 7.63
N ILE A 25 -3.77 -9.01 7.36
CA ILE A 25 -3.70 -8.16 6.16
C ILE A 25 -2.60 -8.72 5.26
N PHE A 26 -2.95 -9.16 4.06
CA PHE A 26 -2.00 -9.40 2.99
C PHE A 26 -1.70 -8.08 2.29
N TYR A 27 -0.52 -7.49 2.58
CA TYR A 27 -0.10 -6.18 2.11
C TYR A 27 1.13 -6.29 1.22
N GLN A 28 1.04 -5.82 -0.02
CA GLN A 28 2.14 -5.88 -0.97
C GLN A 28 2.48 -4.50 -1.53
N VAL A 29 3.78 -4.23 -1.64
CA VAL A 29 4.34 -3.02 -2.26
C VAL A 29 5.44 -3.45 -3.22
N THR A 30 5.28 -3.09 -4.48
CA THR A 30 6.24 -3.40 -5.55
C THR A 30 6.81 -2.10 -6.10
N PRO A 31 8.12 -1.81 -5.94
CA PRO A 31 8.72 -0.65 -6.57
C PRO A 31 8.71 -0.77 -8.09
N VAL A 32 8.41 0.33 -8.76
CA VAL A 32 8.42 0.43 -10.22
C VAL A 32 9.62 1.27 -10.61
N TYR A 33 10.55 0.68 -11.34
CA TYR A 33 11.74 1.33 -11.89
C TYR A 33 11.49 1.66 -13.37
N ASN A 34 12.17 2.68 -13.88
CA ASN A 34 12.05 3.07 -15.29
C ASN A 34 12.70 2.01 -16.21
N ASP A 35 13.83 1.46 -15.77
CA ASP A 35 14.62 0.45 -16.47
C ASP A 35 15.49 -0.33 -15.45
N ASP A 36 16.24 -1.32 -15.95
CA ASP A 36 17.11 -2.19 -15.16
C ASP A 36 18.37 -1.49 -14.61
N THR A 37 18.69 -0.29 -15.11
CA THR A 37 19.82 0.53 -14.62
C THR A 37 19.42 1.52 -13.52
N SER A 38 18.11 1.71 -13.31
CA SER A 38 17.56 2.68 -12.39
C SER A 38 17.82 2.28 -10.93
N THR A 39 18.38 3.18 -10.14
CA THR A 39 18.59 2.97 -8.70
C THR A 39 17.47 3.55 -7.83
N ILE A 40 16.61 4.40 -8.41
CA ILE A 40 15.50 5.06 -7.73
C ILE A 40 14.20 4.71 -8.47
N PRO A 41 13.17 4.19 -7.77
CA PRO A 41 11.90 3.88 -8.40
C PRO A 41 11.12 5.15 -8.75
N VAL A 42 10.41 5.11 -9.87
CA VAL A 42 9.48 6.17 -10.32
C VAL A 42 8.17 6.18 -9.54
N GLY A 43 7.89 5.10 -8.84
CA GLY A 43 6.72 4.94 -8.00
C GLY A 43 6.67 3.56 -7.38
N VAL A 44 5.55 3.27 -6.75
CA VAL A 44 5.25 1.94 -6.21
C VAL A 44 3.85 1.54 -6.62
N THR A 45 3.67 0.25 -6.87
CA THR A 45 2.38 -0.40 -7.00
C THR A 45 2.04 -1.04 -5.66
N MET A 46 0.87 -0.74 -5.11
CA MET A 46 0.45 -1.20 -3.78
C MET A 46 -0.93 -1.84 -3.86
N ASN A 47 -1.17 -2.89 -3.10
CA ASN A 47 -2.50 -3.48 -2.89
C ASN A 47 -2.57 -4.10 -1.50
N ALA A 48 -3.79 -4.23 -0.97
CA ALA A 48 -3.99 -4.98 0.26
C ALA A 48 -5.36 -5.64 0.32
N ASN A 49 -5.34 -6.86 0.87
CA ASN A 49 -6.53 -7.63 1.21
C ASN A 49 -6.56 -7.94 2.71
N ILE A 50 -7.75 -8.08 3.26
CA ILE A 50 -8.02 -8.68 4.56
C ILE A 50 -8.19 -10.18 4.32
N GLU A 51 -7.38 -10.97 5.02
CA GLU A 51 -7.52 -12.43 5.05
C GLU A 51 -8.28 -12.78 6.33
N ARG A 52 -9.49 -13.34 6.18
CA ARG A 52 -10.37 -13.65 7.30
C ARG A 52 -10.07 -15.01 7.89
N ALA A 53 -10.39 -15.17 9.17
CA ALA A 53 -10.26 -16.45 9.89
C ALA A 53 -11.06 -17.60 9.24
N ASP A 54 -12.15 -17.30 8.53
CA ASP A 54 -12.96 -18.28 7.79
C ASP A 54 -12.38 -18.65 6.41
N GLY A 55 -11.21 -18.10 6.06
CA GLY A 55 -10.53 -18.32 4.79
C GLY A 55 -11.06 -17.46 3.64
N THR A 56 -12.00 -16.54 3.90
CA THR A 56 -12.43 -15.56 2.89
C THR A 56 -11.44 -14.39 2.80
N THR A 57 -11.47 -13.71 1.65
CA THR A 57 -10.62 -12.56 1.38
C THR A 57 -11.49 -11.37 1.02
N GLU A 58 -11.21 -10.22 1.63
CA GLU A 58 -11.88 -8.94 1.34
C GLU A 58 -10.85 -7.90 0.88
N GLU A 59 -11.18 -7.11 -0.14
CA GLU A 59 -10.29 -6.03 -0.58
C GLU A 59 -10.27 -4.89 0.46
N LEU A 60 -9.09 -4.50 0.94
CA LEU A 60 -8.93 -3.31 1.78
C LEU A 60 -8.72 -2.06 0.92
N PHE A 61 -7.85 -2.17 -0.08
CA PHE A 61 -7.73 -1.20 -1.16
C PHE A 61 -7.20 -1.89 -2.42
N PRO A 62 -7.64 -1.43 -3.61
CA PRO A 62 -7.31 -2.08 -4.86
C PRO A 62 -5.83 -1.89 -5.22
N ASN A 63 -5.43 -2.46 -6.35
CA ASN A 63 -4.14 -2.18 -6.93
C ASN A 63 -4.01 -0.69 -7.31
N VAL A 64 -3.19 0.05 -6.57
CA VAL A 64 -2.97 1.50 -6.70
C VAL A 64 -1.53 1.81 -7.05
N TYR A 65 -1.32 2.76 -7.94
CA TYR A 65 0.00 3.30 -8.26
C TYR A 65 0.23 4.62 -7.51
N VAL A 66 1.38 4.72 -6.84
CA VAL A 66 1.81 5.92 -6.11
C VAL A 66 3.09 6.42 -6.74
N THR A 67 3.04 7.59 -7.37
CA THR A 67 4.22 8.23 -7.97
C THR A 67 5.22 8.65 -6.89
N ASN A 68 6.50 8.43 -7.16
CA ASN A 68 7.59 8.92 -6.32
C ASN A 68 7.91 10.37 -6.67
N THR A 69 6.95 11.29 -6.51
CA THR A 69 7.13 12.70 -6.91
C THR A 69 6.99 13.67 -5.73
N LEU A 70 7.77 14.75 -5.73
CA LEU A 70 7.60 15.86 -4.82
C LEU A 70 6.36 16.65 -5.25
N LYS A 71 5.20 16.36 -4.65
CA LYS A 71 3.89 16.87 -5.13
C LYS A 71 3.64 16.47 -6.60
N ASN A 72 2.72 17.16 -7.28
CA ASN A 72 2.43 16.98 -8.71
C ASN A 72 3.45 17.70 -9.62
N THR A 73 4.73 17.73 -9.24
CA THR A 73 5.77 18.42 -10.03
C THR A 73 6.44 17.49 -11.04
N GLY A 74 6.25 16.18 -10.94
CA GLY A 74 6.96 15.19 -11.75
C GLY A 74 8.43 14.99 -11.38
N LEU A 75 8.96 15.79 -10.44
CA LEU A 75 10.32 15.63 -9.91
C LEU A 75 10.33 14.59 -8.79
N TYR A 76 11.38 13.78 -8.69
CA TYR A 76 11.48 12.75 -7.66
C TYR A 76 11.39 13.32 -6.24
N ASN A 77 10.66 12.63 -5.37
CA ASN A 77 10.67 12.93 -3.94
C ASN A 77 11.92 12.32 -3.28
N LEU A 78 13.05 13.00 -3.39
CA LEU A 78 14.33 12.57 -2.83
C LEU A 78 14.50 12.88 -1.33
N GLY A 79 13.43 13.33 -0.66
CA GLY A 79 13.44 13.60 0.77
C GLY A 79 14.30 14.80 1.20
N ASN A 80 14.54 15.76 0.31
CA ASN A 80 15.28 17.00 0.60
C ASN A 80 14.38 18.23 0.48
#